data_AF-A0A5K1DT63-F1
#
_entry.id   AF-A0A5K1DT63-F1
#
_cell.length_a   1.000
_cell.length_b   1.000
_cell.length_c   1.000
_cell.angle_alpha   90.00
_cell.angle_beta   90.00
_cell.angle_gamma   90.00
#
_symmetry.space_group_name_H-M   'P 1'
#
loop_
_entity.id
_entity.type
_entity.pdbx_description
1 polymer ?
#
loop_
_entity_poly.entity_id
_entity_poly.type
_entity_poly.pdbx_seq_one_letter_code
_entity_poly.pdbx_strand_id
1 'polypeptide(L)'
;MDDLNGEKKRQPGHGDGDDGSTCFTIDHKAYARVGLLGNPSDVYNGRAISFALGNFCATVRLRPSDSLIIQPHPFHDFVQFPSIDSL
;
A
#
# COMPACT_ATOMS: atom_id res chain seq x y z
N MET A 1 -13.54 -35.80 -57.23
CA MET A 1 -12.40 -35.52 -56.34
C MET A 1 -12.36 -34.03 -56.08
N ASP A 2 -13.42 -33.61 -55.39
CA ASP A 2 -13.39 -32.90 -54.12
C ASP A 2 -12.73 -31.54 -54.05
N ASP A 3 -13.61 -30.56 -53.97
CA ASP A 3 -13.47 -29.20 -53.48
C ASP A 3 -12.69 -29.14 -52.16
N LEU A 4 -11.71 -28.24 -52.04
CA LEU A 4 -11.33 -27.63 -50.76
C LEU A 4 -10.95 -26.16 -50.97
N ASN A 5 -11.98 -25.36 -51.26
CA ASN A 5 -12.03 -23.94 -50.98
C ASN A 5 -11.80 -23.73 -49.48
N GLY A 6 -10.64 -23.20 -49.10
CA GLY A 6 -10.29 -22.89 -47.72
C GLY A 6 -11.16 -21.75 -47.18
N GLU A 7 -12.26 -22.10 -46.51
CA GLU A 7 -13.08 -21.20 -45.72
C GLU A 7 -12.21 -20.43 -44.71
N LYS A 8 -11.91 -19.18 -45.02
CA LYS A 8 -11.36 -18.22 -44.06
C LYS A 8 -12.48 -17.86 -43.08
N LYS A 9 -12.66 -18.68 -42.04
CA LYS A 9 -13.56 -18.39 -40.91
C LYS A 9 -13.24 -17.00 -40.36
N ARG A 10 -14.18 -16.06 -40.52
CA ARG A 10 -14.22 -14.84 -39.73
C ARG A 10 -14.49 -15.24 -38.28
N GLN A 11 -13.59 -14.92 -37.37
CA GLN A 11 -13.89 -14.87 -35.95
C GLN A 11 -14.05 -13.39 -35.55
N PRO A 12 -15.19 -12.97 -34.99
CA PRO A 12 -15.28 -11.77 -34.18
C PRO A 12 -14.93 -12.15 -32.74
N GLY A 13 -13.84 -11.60 -32.21
CA GLY A 13 -13.36 -11.88 -30.86
C GLY A 13 -12.85 -10.61 -30.22
N HIS A 14 -13.79 -9.90 -29.58
CA HIS A 14 -13.57 -8.86 -28.58
C HIS A 14 -12.57 -9.37 -27.52
N GLY A 15 -11.40 -8.76 -27.50
CA GLY A 15 -10.47 -8.82 -26.38
C GLY A 15 -10.09 -7.39 -26.09
N ASP A 16 -10.81 -6.77 -25.17
CA ASP A 16 -10.39 -5.54 -24.53
C ASP A 16 -8.95 -5.74 -24.09
N GLY A 17 -8.04 -5.07 -24.77
CA GLY A 17 -6.67 -4.93 -24.30
C GLY A 17 -6.77 -4.16 -23.01
N ASP A 18 -6.69 -4.89 -21.90
CA ASP A 18 -6.39 -4.40 -20.56
C ASP A 18 -5.20 -3.44 -20.70
N ASP A 19 -5.51 -2.14 -20.81
CA ASP A 19 -4.54 -1.08 -20.87
C ASP A 19 -3.80 -1.13 -19.54
N GLY A 20 -2.60 -1.69 -19.60
CA GLY A 20 -1.73 -2.09 -18.51
C GLY A 20 -1.42 -0.94 -17.57
N SER A 21 -2.42 -0.58 -16.79
CA SER A 21 -2.32 0.27 -15.61
C SER A 21 -1.53 -0.54 -14.61
N THR A 22 -0.20 -0.48 -14.72
CA THR A 22 0.67 -0.90 -13.62
C THR A 22 0.24 -0.09 -12.41
N CYS A 23 -0.61 -0.67 -11.58
CA CYS A 23 -1.10 -0.06 -10.35
C CYS A 23 0.10 0.02 -9.40
N PHE A 24 0.86 1.11 -9.56
CA PHE A 24 2.11 1.32 -8.86
C PHE A 24 1.82 1.40 -7.37
N THR A 25 2.23 0.36 -6.67
CA THR A 25 2.02 0.22 -5.23
C THR A 25 3.29 0.63 -4.51
N ILE A 26 3.17 1.49 -3.51
CA ILE A 26 4.29 1.93 -2.67
C ILE A 26 4.15 1.26 -1.31
N ASP A 27 5.18 0.51 -0.90
CA ASP A 27 5.24 -0.14 0.41
C ASP A 27 6.34 0.50 1.27
N HIS A 28 5.98 0.94 2.47
CA HIS A 28 6.92 1.48 3.45
C HIS A 28 6.70 0.90 4.85
N LYS A 29 7.75 0.93 5.68
CA LYS A 29 7.72 0.50 7.08
C LYS A 29 8.28 1.58 7.99
N ALA A 30 7.61 1.81 9.11
CA ALA A 30 8.07 2.68 10.19
C ALA A 30 8.34 1.82 11.44
N TYR A 31 9.58 1.77 11.89
CA TYR A 31 9.97 1.00 13.06
C TYR A 31 9.71 1.78 14.34
N ALA A 32 9.22 1.07 15.36
CA ALA A 32 9.09 1.63 16.69
C ALA A 32 10.47 1.95 17.27
N ARG A 33 10.51 2.93 18.17
CA ARG A 33 11.73 3.36 18.83
C ARG A 33 11.56 3.32 20.34
N VAL A 34 12.61 2.89 21.03
CA VAL A 34 12.70 2.94 22.49
C VAL A 34 13.84 3.87 22.89
N GLY A 35 13.57 4.79 23.82
CA GLY A 35 14.57 5.72 24.33
C GLY A 35 15.63 5.00 25.16
N LEU A 36 16.90 5.25 24.85
CA LEU A 36 18.03 4.90 25.72
C LEU A 36 18.31 6.03 26.70
N LEU A 37 18.35 7.27 26.20
CA LEU A 37 18.67 8.46 26.99
C LEU A 37 18.01 9.69 26.34
N GLY A 38 17.40 10.55 27.13
CA GLY A 38 16.74 11.74 26.62
C GLY A 38 15.28 11.49 26.24
N ASN A 39 14.39 11.96 27.09
CA ASN A 39 12.99 12.17 26.77
C ASN A 39 12.82 13.68 26.49
N PRO A 40 11.99 14.13 25.54
CA PRO A 40 11.67 15.56 25.35
C PRO A 40 11.35 16.34 26.64
N SER A 41 10.91 15.66 27.70
CA SER A 41 10.63 16.22 29.03
C SER A 41 11.80 16.22 30.03
N ASP A 42 12.87 15.45 29.82
CA ASP A 42 13.82 15.04 30.88
C ASP A 42 15.16 15.81 30.89
N VAL A 43 15.15 17.13 30.69
CA VAL A 43 16.36 17.98 30.95
C VAL A 43 17.51 17.81 29.93
N TYR A 44 17.34 17.03 28.85
CA TYR A 44 18.36 16.83 27.80
C TYR A 44 18.26 17.80 26.60
N ASN A 45 17.64 18.98 26.77
CA ASN A 45 17.41 19.96 25.69
C ASN A 45 16.76 19.37 24.42
N GLY A 46 15.87 18.39 24.58
CA GLY A 46 15.17 17.74 23.46
C GLY A 46 16.03 16.76 22.64
N ARG A 47 17.28 16.49 23.05
CA ARG A 47 18.12 15.47 22.40
C ARG A 47 17.82 14.10 23.00
N ALA A 48 17.60 13.12 22.15
CA ALA A 48 17.29 11.75 22.52
C ALA A 48 18.16 10.77 21.73
N ILE A 49 18.72 9.78 22.42
CA ILE A 49 19.31 8.58 21.83
C ILE A 49 18.27 7.48 21.98
N SER A 50 17.93 6.80 20.87
CA SER A 50 16.93 5.74 20.85
C SER A 50 17.38 4.59 19.97
N PHE A 51 16.89 3.39 20.28
CA PHE A 51 17.05 2.21 19.44
C PHE A 51 15.79 1.99 18.63
N ALA A 52 15.96 1.64 17.35
CA ALA A 52 14.86 1.14 16.52
C ALA A 52 14.68 -0.36 16.76
N LEU A 53 13.43 -0.80 16.92
CA LEU A 53 13.11 -2.19 17.20
C LEU A 53 12.72 -2.92 15.91
N GLY A 54 13.61 -3.77 15.38
CA GLY A 54 13.44 -4.40 14.05
C GLY A 54 12.24 -5.34 13.93
N ASN A 55 11.74 -5.87 15.04
CA ASN A 55 10.57 -6.75 15.10
C ASN A 55 9.26 -6.01 15.41
N PHE A 56 9.28 -4.70 15.65
CA PHE A 56 8.09 -3.92 15.96
C PHE A 56 7.99 -2.71 15.03
N CYS A 57 7.05 -2.77 14.09
CA CYS A 57 6.91 -1.74 13.05
C CYS A 57 5.46 -1.64 12.56
N ALA A 58 5.11 -0.47 12.03
CA ALA A 58 3.91 -0.26 11.23
C ALA A 58 4.29 -0.37 9.74
N THR A 59 3.48 -1.08 8.95
CA THR A 59 3.65 -1.17 7.49
C THR A 59 2.51 -0.44 6.81
N VAL A 60 2.82 0.39 5.81
CA VAL A 60 1.83 1.15 5.04
C VAL A 60 2.01 0.84 3.57
N ARG A 61 0.88 0.57 2.89
CA ARG A 61 0.79 0.32 1.47
C ARG A 61 -0.10 1.36 0.80
N LEU A 62 0.43 2.10 -0.16
CA LEU A 62 -0.32 3.06 -0.96
C LEU A 62 -0.58 2.48 -2.34
N ARG A 63 -1.82 2.61 -2.80
CA ARG A 63 -2.29 2.19 -4.12
C ARG A 63 -3.18 3.29 -4.70
N PRO A 64 -3.11 3.56 -6.01
CA PRO A 64 -4.06 4.43 -6.69
C PRO A 64 -5.52 3.98 -6.43
N SER A 65 -6.38 4.93 -6.12
CA SER A 65 -7.82 4.75 -5.94
C SER A 65 -8.56 6.04 -6.29
N ASP A 66 -9.80 5.93 -6.76
CA ASP A 66 -10.63 7.09 -7.14
C ASP A 66 -10.98 7.99 -5.94
N SER A 67 -11.01 7.39 -4.75
CA SER A 67 -11.29 8.06 -3.47
C SER A 67 -10.21 7.75 -2.44
N LEU A 68 -9.99 8.66 -1.49
CA LEU A 68 -9.07 8.44 -0.38
C LEU A 68 -9.69 7.44 0.60
N ILE A 69 -9.01 6.31 0.81
CA ILE A 69 -9.44 5.26 1.72
C ILE A 69 -8.32 4.99 2.72
N ILE A 70 -8.60 5.19 4.01
CA ILE A 70 -7.71 4.77 5.10
C ILE A 70 -8.17 3.39 5.55
N GLN A 71 -7.47 2.36 5.09
CA GLN A 71 -7.77 0.97 5.46
C GLN A 71 -6.92 0.56 6.67
N PRO A 72 -7.52 0.43 7.88
CA PRO A 72 -6.80 -0.04 9.06
C PRO A 72 -6.40 -1.51 8.92
N HIS A 73 -5.32 -1.89 9.61
CA HIS A 73 -4.91 -3.28 9.74
C HIS A 73 -6.01 -4.09 10.46
N PRO A 74 -6.48 -5.23 9.90
CA PRO A 74 -7.66 -5.93 10.39
C PRO A 74 -7.55 -6.45 11.84
N PHE A 75 -6.33 -6.59 12.36
CA PHE A 75 -6.09 -7.14 13.70
C PHE A 75 -5.33 -6.20 14.65
N HIS A 76 -4.65 -5.18 14.14
CA HIS A 76 -3.71 -4.37 14.95
C HIS A 76 -4.14 -2.91 15.11
N ASP A 77 -5.03 -2.42 14.23
CA ASP A 77 -5.54 -1.06 14.27
C ASP A 77 -6.95 -1.08 14.84
N PHE A 78 -7.14 -0.46 15.99
CA PHE A 78 -8.42 -0.42 16.70
C PHE A 78 -9.31 0.76 16.31
N VAL A 79 -8.77 1.72 15.56
CA VAL A 79 -9.45 2.97 15.22
C VAL A 79 -9.55 3.10 13.71
N GLN A 80 -10.75 3.40 13.23
CA GLN A 80 -11.02 3.65 11.83
C GLN A 80 -11.37 5.13 11.65
N PHE A 81 -10.66 5.80 10.75
CA PHE A 81 -10.86 7.21 10.46
C PHE A 81 -11.62 7.37 9.14
N PRO A 82 -12.77 8.07 9.12
CA PRO A 82 -13.52 8.31 7.89
C PRO A 82 -12.84 9.32 6.94
N SER A 83 -12.00 10.24 7.45
CA SER A 83 -11.25 11.20 6.64
C SER A 83 -10.01 11.73 7.36
N ILE A 84 -9.12 12.44 6.66
CA ILE A 84 -7.95 13.07 7.27
C ILE A 84 -8.34 14.16 8.29
N ASP A 85 -9.48 14.83 8.09
CA ASP A 85 -10.00 15.85 9.01
C ASP A 85 -10.46 15.25 10.36
N SER A 86 -10.58 13.92 10.43
CA SER A 86 -11.01 13.18 11.62
C SER A 86 -9.86 12.54 12.40
N LEU A 87 -8.61 12.73 11.95
CA LEU A 87 -7.38 12.26 12.60
C LEU A 87 -7.01 13.14 13.80
#